data_AF-A0A9E7CZR0-F1
#
_entry.id   AF-A0A9E7CZR0-F1
#
_cell.length_a   1.000
_cell.length_b   1.000
_cell.length_c   1.000
_cell.angle_alpha   90.00
_cell.angle_beta   90.00
_cell.angle_gamma   90.00
#
_symmetry.space_group_name_H-M   'P 1'
#
loop_
_entity.id
_entity.type
_entity.pdbx_description
1 polymer ?
#
loop_
_entity_poly.entity_id
_entity_poly.type
_entity_poly.pdbx_seq_one_letter_code
_entity_poly.pdbx_strand_id
1 'polypeptide(L)'
;MTPILVQYFNLAEENYSKYGLSVIQLIQIGKFYELWHEPNTLSRQQAYSQAELLAGPSMRSRPLGLTPPIEQVASLLDMRIILPGKRSLLQMGFPIYSLNNHLSTLLDKGWTVIVINELATGKSGPKQRAVSQVYSPSCNLEDCSELSYVLSIYFSQDDILGITLFSAMNGHSIMFPVSWADRDKVARLLISYHIREIVIWANSGASEILINKIYNLLIDYNLFPSEPNAKIEVMG
;
A
#
# COMPACT_ATOMS: atom_id res chain seq x y z
N MET A 1 4.04 15.25 23.47
CA MET A 1 3.15 14.56 22.51
C MET A 1 2.11 13.78 23.31
N THR A 2 0.82 13.82 22.96
CA THR A 2 -0.22 13.09 23.74
C THR A 2 -0.05 11.56 23.58
N PRO A 3 -0.35 10.73 24.59
CA PRO A 3 -0.14 9.27 24.54
C PRO A 3 -0.74 8.59 23.30
N ILE A 4 -1.88 9.11 22.81
CA ILE A 4 -2.55 8.61 21.62
C ILE A 4 -1.80 8.88 20.31
N LEU A 5 -1.10 10.01 20.21
CA LEU A 5 -0.29 10.34 19.04
C LEU A 5 0.93 9.43 18.97
N VAL A 6 1.58 9.21 20.11
CA VAL A 6 2.70 8.26 20.20
C VAL A 6 2.26 6.86 19.79
N GLN A 7 1.12 6.39 20.31
CA GLN A 7 0.56 5.10 19.90
C GLN A 7 0.26 5.04 18.38
N TYR A 8 -0.35 6.08 17.83
CA TYR A 8 -0.66 6.17 16.40
C TYR A 8 0.60 6.08 15.52
N PHE A 9 1.63 6.87 15.83
CA PHE A 9 2.85 6.90 15.03
C PHE A 9 3.69 5.63 15.19
N ASN A 10 3.73 5.04 16.38
CA ASN A 10 4.40 3.75 16.58
C ASN A 10 3.73 2.64 15.75
N LEU A 11 2.38 2.59 15.74
CA LEU A 11 1.64 1.66 14.89
C LEU A 11 1.88 1.96 13.41
N ALA A 12 2.02 3.23 13.03
CA ALA A 12 2.33 3.60 11.65
C ALA A 12 3.67 3.02 11.19
N GLU A 13 4.73 3.18 11.99
CA GLU A 13 6.05 2.64 11.65
C GLU A 13 6.02 1.11 11.49
N GLU A 14 5.33 0.41 12.40
CA GLU A 14 5.17 -1.05 12.32
C GLU A 14 4.39 -1.47 11.06
N ASN A 15 3.28 -0.79 10.80
CA ASN A 15 2.42 -1.08 9.67
C ASN A 15 3.09 -0.78 8.33
N TYR A 16 3.80 0.35 8.20
CA TYR A 16 4.56 0.67 7.00
C TYR A 16 5.67 -0.35 6.72
N SER A 17 6.26 -0.93 7.77
CA SER A 17 7.27 -1.98 7.59
C SER A 17 6.66 -3.30 7.13
N LYS A 18 5.41 -3.58 7.50
CA LYS A 18 4.70 -4.84 7.18
C LYS A 18 3.96 -4.82 5.85
N TYR A 19 3.31 -3.70 5.54
CA TYR A 19 2.37 -3.56 4.43
C TYR A 19 2.79 -2.46 3.44
N GLY A 20 4.03 -1.97 3.59
CA GLY A 20 4.71 -1.00 2.72
C GLY A 20 4.14 0.42 2.69
N LEU A 21 4.43 1.14 1.61
CA LEU A 21 4.25 2.60 1.50
C LEU A 21 2.85 3.02 1.03
N SER A 22 2.04 2.05 0.60
CA SER A 22 0.68 2.24 0.05
C SER A 22 -0.39 2.23 1.13
N VAL A 23 0.04 2.40 2.37
CA VAL A 23 -0.78 2.17 3.55
C VAL A 23 -1.36 3.49 4.04
N ILE A 24 -2.64 3.46 4.35
CA ILE A 24 -3.29 4.48 5.16
C ILE A 24 -3.83 3.83 6.42
N GLN A 25 -3.73 4.55 7.53
CA GLN A 25 -4.22 4.07 8.82
C GLN A 25 -5.36 4.93 9.32
N LEU A 26 -6.44 4.25 9.69
CA LEU A 26 -7.65 4.85 10.22
C LEU A 26 -7.74 4.47 11.70
N ILE A 27 -7.55 5.44 12.57
CA ILE A 27 -7.63 5.24 14.02
C ILE A 27 -9.02 5.62 14.53
N GLN A 28 -9.65 4.72 15.27
CA GLN A 28 -10.94 5.00 15.89
C GLN A 28 -10.77 5.94 17.08
N ILE A 29 -11.44 7.08 17.02
CA ILE A 29 -11.60 8.06 18.09
C ILE A 29 -13.09 8.21 18.39
N GLY A 30 -13.57 7.53 19.43
CA GLY A 30 -14.99 7.51 19.74
C GLY A 30 -15.85 6.93 18.61
N LYS A 31 -16.66 7.78 17.95
CA LYS A 31 -17.55 7.39 16.83
C LYS A 31 -17.01 7.76 15.44
N PHE A 32 -15.74 8.14 15.35
CA PHE A 32 -15.10 8.54 14.10
C PHE A 32 -13.86 7.68 13.85
N TYR A 33 -13.60 7.41 12.58
CA TYR A 33 -12.27 7.06 12.10
C TYR A 33 -11.53 8.34 11.72
N GLU A 34 -10.29 8.47 12.17
CA GLU A 34 -9.44 9.60 11.88
C GLU A 34 -8.15 9.16 11.21
N LEU A 35 -7.62 10.01 10.34
CA LEU A 35 -6.32 9.88 9.71
C LEU A 35 -5.51 11.12 10.06
N TRP A 36 -4.31 10.90 10.58
CA TRP A 36 -3.40 11.95 11.02
C TRP A 36 -2.09 11.92 10.24
N HIS A 37 -1.55 13.09 9.93
CA HIS A 37 -0.28 13.23 9.24
C HIS A 37 0.52 14.40 9.81
N GLU A 38 1.81 14.18 10.07
CA GLU A 38 2.72 15.21 10.52
C GLU A 38 3.37 15.92 9.31
N PRO A 39 3.03 17.20 9.05
CA PRO A 39 3.62 17.97 7.96
C PRO A 39 5.13 18.11 8.18
N ASN A 40 5.89 18.04 7.08
CA ASN A 40 7.36 18.13 7.05
C ASN A 40 8.12 16.97 7.69
N THR A 41 7.45 15.87 8.06
CA THR A 41 8.18 14.61 8.12
C THR A 41 8.68 14.33 6.71
N LEU A 42 10.01 14.20 6.54
CA LEU A 42 10.59 13.52 5.38
C LEU A 42 10.08 12.10 5.48
N SER A 43 8.86 11.91 4.99
CA SER A 43 8.19 10.65 5.04
C SER A 43 9.16 9.67 4.39
N ARG A 44 9.52 8.59 5.08
CA ARG A 44 10.12 7.42 4.40
C ARG A 44 9.29 6.99 3.18
N GLN A 45 8.03 7.46 3.07
CA GLN A 45 7.17 7.44 1.88
C GLN A 45 7.79 8.07 0.61
N GLN A 46 8.87 8.85 0.71
CA GLN A 46 9.63 9.34 -0.45
C GLN A 46 10.60 8.29 -1.02
N ALA A 47 10.92 7.21 -0.29
CA ALA A 47 12.00 6.30 -0.68
C ALA A 47 11.67 5.34 -1.83
N TYR A 48 10.40 5.20 -2.23
CA TYR A 48 10.02 4.40 -3.40
C TYR A 48 8.84 5.04 -4.14
N SER A 49 8.98 6.31 -4.52
CA SER A 49 8.10 6.81 -5.58
C SER A 49 8.56 6.24 -6.91
N GLN A 50 7.66 5.66 -7.70
CA GLN A 50 7.94 5.13 -9.03
C GLN A 50 8.62 6.17 -9.95
N ALA A 51 8.46 7.47 -9.66
CA ALA A 51 9.14 8.54 -10.37
C ALA A 51 10.67 8.59 -10.14
N GLU A 52 11.18 8.10 -9.01
CA GLU A 52 12.63 8.02 -8.77
C GLU A 52 13.29 6.81 -9.45
N LEU A 53 12.57 5.69 -9.58
CA LEU A 53 13.04 4.52 -10.33
C LEU A 53 13.02 4.77 -11.86
N LEU A 54 12.09 5.59 -12.35
CA LEU A 54 11.96 5.97 -13.76
C LEU A 54 12.86 7.17 -14.16
N ALA A 55 13.33 7.96 -13.19
CA ALA A 55 14.24 9.07 -13.46
C ALA A 55 15.67 8.56 -13.65
N GLY A 56 16.12 8.51 -14.91
CA GLY A 56 17.54 8.33 -15.22
C GLY A 56 18.43 9.35 -14.46
N PRO A 57 19.73 9.07 -14.28
CA PRO A 57 20.63 9.79 -13.37
C PRO A 57 20.76 11.32 -13.62
N SER A 58 20.27 11.81 -14.76
CA SER A 58 20.27 13.23 -15.15
C SER A 58 19.05 14.04 -14.66
N MET A 59 17.99 13.41 -14.13
CA MET A 59 16.75 14.05 -13.67
C MET A 59 16.62 14.10 -12.13
N ARG A 60 17.75 14.12 -11.40
CA ARG A 60 17.79 14.17 -9.92
C ARG A 60 17.52 15.57 -9.32
N SER A 61 17.03 16.55 -10.08
CA SER A 61 17.11 17.97 -9.70
C SER A 61 15.80 18.61 -9.24
N ARG A 62 14.71 17.87 -9.02
CA ARG A 62 13.50 18.44 -8.41
C ARG A 62 12.74 17.40 -7.59
N PRO A 63 12.52 17.61 -6.28
CA PRO A 63 11.52 16.82 -5.58
C PRO A 63 10.18 17.17 -6.23
N LEU A 64 9.65 16.27 -7.07
CA LEU A 64 8.24 16.30 -7.43
C LEU A 64 7.50 16.28 -6.09
N GLY A 65 6.90 17.41 -5.72
CA GLY A 65 6.20 17.57 -4.46
C GLY A 65 5.02 16.60 -4.43
N LEU A 66 5.28 15.39 -3.94
CA LEU A 66 4.26 14.37 -3.77
C LEU A 66 3.32 14.88 -2.69
N THR A 67 2.08 15.16 -3.10
CA THR A 67 0.95 15.44 -2.22
C THR A 67 0.92 14.36 -1.14
N PRO A 68 0.93 14.70 0.17
CA PRO A 68 0.97 13.71 1.23
C PRO A 68 -0.26 12.78 1.17
N PRO A 69 -0.19 11.53 1.65
CA PRO A 69 -1.31 10.59 1.58
C PRO A 69 -2.62 11.13 2.15
N ILE A 70 -2.57 11.95 3.22
CA ILE A 70 -3.76 12.60 3.78
C ILE A 70 -4.45 13.53 2.79
N GLU A 71 -3.71 14.26 1.96
CA GLU A 71 -4.26 15.17 0.96
C GLU A 71 -4.85 14.41 -0.23
N GLN A 72 -4.20 13.32 -0.63
CA GLN A 72 -4.73 12.42 -1.66
C GLN A 72 -6.05 11.78 -1.20
N VAL A 73 -6.07 11.21 0.01
CA VAL A 73 -7.27 10.58 0.59
C VAL A 73 -8.38 11.60 0.81
N ALA A 74 -8.06 12.80 1.31
CA ALA A 74 -9.03 13.87 1.47
C ALA A 74 -9.66 14.28 0.14
N SER A 75 -8.85 14.41 -0.92
CA SER A 75 -9.36 14.71 -2.27
C SER A 75 -10.20 13.58 -2.85
N LEU A 76 -9.83 12.31 -2.61
CA LEU A 76 -10.55 11.14 -3.10
C LEU A 76 -11.92 10.97 -2.43
N LEU A 77 -11.99 11.28 -1.14
CA LEU A 77 -13.20 11.12 -0.33
C LEU A 77 -14.03 12.41 -0.20
N ASP A 78 -13.63 13.49 -0.88
CA ASP A 78 -14.20 14.84 -0.74
C ASP A 78 -14.32 15.30 0.74
N MET A 79 -13.23 15.12 1.48
CA MET A 79 -13.13 15.43 2.90
C MET A 79 -12.28 16.64 3.17
N ARG A 80 -12.65 17.39 4.22
CA ARG A 80 -11.89 18.56 4.66
C ARG A 80 -10.76 18.15 5.60
N ILE A 81 -9.55 18.61 5.31
CA ILE A 81 -8.43 18.53 6.25
C ILE A 81 -8.52 19.69 7.24
N ILE A 82 -8.35 19.37 8.52
CA ILE A 82 -8.33 20.31 9.62
C ILE A 82 -6.87 20.41 10.10
N LEU A 83 -6.41 21.64 10.31
CA LEU A 83 -5.17 21.92 11.04
C LEU A 83 -5.56 22.48 12.42
N PRO A 84 -5.57 21.66 13.48
CA PRO A 84 -5.94 22.12 14.81
C PRO A 84 -4.88 23.12 15.29
N GLY A 85 -5.23 24.39 15.53
CA GLY A 85 -4.26 25.48 15.78
C GLY A 85 -3.26 25.31 16.95
N LYS A 86 -3.36 24.25 17.76
CA LYS A 86 -2.38 23.90 18.81
C LYS A 86 -1.44 22.75 18.43
N ARG A 87 -1.71 22.05 17.33
CA ARG A 87 -0.96 20.87 16.87
C ARG A 87 -0.62 21.10 15.40
N SER A 88 0.66 21.12 15.06
CA SER A 88 1.14 21.08 13.68
C SER A 88 0.89 19.68 13.09
N LEU A 89 -0.38 19.25 13.02
CA LEU A 89 -0.79 17.92 12.60
C LEU A 89 -2.01 18.07 11.71
N LEU A 90 -1.93 17.54 10.49
CA LEU A 90 -3.07 17.45 9.60
C LEU A 90 -3.98 16.32 10.08
N GLN A 91 -5.28 16.59 10.15
CA GLN A 91 -6.29 15.66 10.62
C GLN A 91 -7.47 15.64 9.65
N MET A 92 -7.92 14.45 9.29
CA MET A 92 -9.20 14.23 8.61
C MET A 92 -9.92 13.03 9.23
N GLY A 93 -11.21 12.87 8.97
CA GLY A 93 -11.94 11.73 9.48
C GLY A 93 -13.40 11.70 9.07
N PHE A 94 -14.05 10.58 9.37
CA PHE A 94 -15.44 10.32 9.03
C PHE A 94 -16.10 9.38 10.05
N PRO A 95 -17.44 9.33 10.13
CA PRO A 95 -18.14 8.46 11.07
C PRO A 95 -17.86 6.97 10.84
N ILE A 96 -17.76 6.17 11.90
CA ILE A 96 -17.40 4.74 11.79
C ILE A 96 -18.30 3.93 10.84
N TYR A 97 -19.59 4.27 10.76
CA TYR A 97 -20.56 3.56 9.92
C TYR A 97 -20.36 3.82 8.41
N SER A 98 -19.59 4.85 8.04
CA SER A 98 -19.30 5.18 6.65
C SER A 98 -18.09 4.42 6.10
N LEU A 99 -17.42 3.58 6.91
CA LEU A 99 -16.20 2.88 6.52
C LEU A 99 -16.39 2.09 5.21
N ASN A 100 -17.40 1.23 5.14
CA ASN A 100 -17.62 0.38 3.96
C ASN A 100 -17.85 1.19 2.68
N ASN A 101 -18.50 2.35 2.76
CA ASN A 101 -18.72 3.22 1.60
C ASN A 101 -17.42 3.85 1.10
N HIS A 102 -16.46 4.12 1.99
CA HIS A 102 -15.17 4.71 1.62
C HIS A 102 -14.13 3.67 1.24
N LEU A 103 -14.24 2.43 1.74
CA LEU A 103 -13.30 1.36 1.45
C LEU A 103 -13.19 1.07 -0.05
N SER A 104 -14.30 0.92 -0.78
CA SER A 104 -14.27 0.66 -2.23
C SER A 104 -13.49 1.72 -2.99
N THR A 105 -13.77 2.99 -2.72
CA THR A 105 -13.08 4.13 -3.35
C THR A 105 -11.58 4.14 -3.07
N LEU A 106 -11.17 3.79 -1.84
CA LEU A 106 -9.75 3.74 -1.45
C LEU A 106 -9.03 2.55 -2.10
N LEU A 107 -9.66 1.38 -2.09
CA LEU A 107 -9.09 0.15 -2.62
C LEU A 107 -8.99 0.17 -4.15
N ASP A 108 -9.97 0.75 -4.84
CA ASP A 108 -9.93 0.97 -6.30
C ASP A 108 -8.80 1.93 -6.72
N LYS A 109 -8.38 2.80 -5.81
CA LYS A 109 -7.21 3.67 -5.97
C LYS A 109 -5.91 3.04 -5.46
N GLY A 110 -5.94 1.77 -5.09
CA GLY A 110 -4.75 1.00 -4.73
C GLY A 110 -4.23 1.25 -3.32
N TRP A 111 -5.04 1.86 -2.44
CA TRP A 111 -4.66 2.06 -1.04
C TRP A 111 -4.90 0.80 -0.22
N THR A 112 -3.91 0.42 0.59
CA THR A 112 -4.09 -0.56 1.67
C THR A 112 -4.59 0.18 2.91
N VAL A 113 -5.77 -0.18 3.41
CA VAL A 113 -6.43 0.48 4.53
C VAL A 113 -6.30 -0.34 5.80
N ILE A 114 -5.66 0.22 6.82
CA ILE A 114 -5.51 -0.40 8.14
C ILE A 114 -6.48 0.25 9.11
N VAL A 115 -7.37 -0.54 9.69
CA VAL A 115 -8.38 -0.08 10.64
C VAL A 115 -7.96 -0.42 12.05
N ILE A 116 -7.78 0.61 12.88
CA ILE A 116 -7.35 0.50 14.27
C ILE A 116 -8.54 0.84 15.18
N ASN A 117 -9.08 -0.15 15.88
CA ASN A 117 -10.27 0.03 16.73
C ASN A 117 -9.89 0.26 18.20
N GLU A 118 -10.78 0.93 18.93
CA GLU A 118 -10.69 1.03 20.39
C GLU A 118 -11.05 -0.31 21.04
N LEU A 119 -10.13 -0.84 21.85
CA LEU A 119 -10.38 -2.03 22.65
C LEU A 119 -11.22 -1.66 23.87
N ALA A 120 -12.27 -2.45 24.13
CA ALA A 120 -13.12 -2.29 25.31
C ALA A 120 -12.39 -2.80 26.58
N THR A 121 -11.37 -2.08 27.02
CA THR A 121 -10.77 -2.30 28.34
C THR A 121 -11.63 -1.57 29.37
N GLY A 122 -12.41 -2.31 30.17
CA GLY A 122 -13.21 -1.77 31.29
C GLY A 122 -12.40 -1.16 32.45
N LYS A 123 -11.21 -0.62 32.17
CA LYS A 123 -10.28 -0.01 33.12
C LYS A 123 -10.26 1.51 32.93
N SER A 124 -10.06 2.26 34.01
CA SER A 124 -9.79 3.70 33.93
C SER A 124 -8.38 3.94 33.37
N GLY A 125 -8.28 4.64 32.25
CA GLY A 125 -7.01 4.89 31.56
C GLY A 125 -7.19 5.24 30.07
N PRO A 126 -6.10 5.55 29.35
CA PRO A 126 -6.16 5.71 27.90
C PRO A 126 -6.65 4.40 27.27
N LYS A 127 -7.70 4.50 26.45
CA LYS A 127 -8.24 3.34 25.73
C LYS A 127 -7.13 2.70 24.90
N GLN A 128 -6.96 1.39 25.05
CA GLN A 128 -6.06 0.63 24.18
C GLN A 128 -6.65 0.55 22.78
N ARG A 129 -5.78 0.45 21.78
CA ARG A 129 -6.14 0.38 20.38
C ARG A 129 -5.27 -0.65 19.71
N ALA A 130 -5.86 -1.43 18.82
CA ALA A 130 -5.16 -2.46 18.07
C ALA A 130 -5.68 -2.49 16.63
N VAL A 131 -4.81 -2.94 15.73
CA VAL A 131 -5.20 -3.24 14.35
C VAL A 131 -6.29 -4.30 14.41
N SER A 132 -7.45 -3.96 13.86
CA SER A 132 -8.62 -4.83 13.82
C SER A 132 -8.72 -5.55 12.49
N GLN A 133 -8.53 -4.81 11.39
CA GLN A 133 -8.64 -5.30 10.02
C GLN A 133 -7.65 -4.56 9.11
N VAL A 134 -7.22 -5.25 8.07
CA VAL A 134 -6.39 -4.73 6.99
C VAL A 134 -7.09 -5.07 5.68
N TYR A 135 -7.36 -4.06 4.87
CA TYR A 135 -7.98 -4.19 3.56
C TYR A 135 -6.94 -3.86 2.51
N SER A 136 -6.66 -4.81 1.61
CA SER A 136 -5.82 -4.57 0.44
C SER A 136 -6.65 -4.71 -0.85
N PRO A 137 -6.22 -4.10 -1.97
CA PRO A 137 -6.98 -4.08 -3.21
C PRO A 137 -7.39 -5.46 -3.75
N SER A 138 -6.59 -6.51 -3.48
CA SER A 138 -6.88 -7.87 -3.95
C SER A 138 -7.52 -8.78 -2.88
N CYS A 139 -7.56 -8.34 -1.61
CA CYS A 139 -8.03 -9.16 -0.49
C CYS A 139 -9.39 -8.70 0.08
N ASN A 140 -10.04 -7.72 -0.52
CA ASN A 140 -11.37 -7.30 -0.10
C ASN A 140 -12.45 -8.27 -0.61
N LEU A 141 -13.08 -9.03 0.29
CA LEU A 141 -14.08 -10.04 -0.07
C LEU A 141 -15.49 -9.47 -0.31
N GLU A 142 -15.76 -8.25 0.16
CA GLU A 142 -17.13 -7.70 0.16
C GLU A 142 -17.53 -7.03 -1.17
N ASP A 143 -16.57 -6.67 -2.03
CA ASP A 143 -16.81 -5.84 -3.22
C ASP A 143 -16.13 -6.39 -4.48
N CYS A 144 -16.47 -7.62 -4.86
CA CYS A 144 -15.88 -8.26 -6.02
C CYS A 144 -16.92 -8.75 -7.03
N SER A 145 -17.02 -8.03 -8.15
CA SER A 145 -17.68 -8.49 -9.37
C SER A 145 -16.80 -9.46 -10.18
N GLU A 146 -15.47 -9.41 -10.01
CA GLU A 146 -14.47 -10.16 -10.77
C GLU A 146 -13.44 -10.81 -9.85
N LEU A 147 -12.85 -11.92 -10.29
CA LEU A 147 -11.79 -12.62 -9.55
C LEU A 147 -10.47 -11.85 -9.65
N SER A 148 -10.10 -11.18 -8.56
CA SER A 148 -8.81 -10.49 -8.42
C SER A 148 -7.71 -11.43 -7.91
N TYR A 149 -6.50 -11.23 -8.42
CA TYR A 149 -5.32 -11.99 -8.03
C TYR A 149 -4.23 -11.09 -7.43
N VAL A 150 -3.59 -11.61 -6.38
CA VAL A 150 -2.29 -11.16 -5.88
C VAL A 150 -1.21 -11.91 -6.63
N LEU A 151 -0.27 -11.18 -7.21
CA LEU A 151 0.92 -11.75 -7.83
C LEU A 151 2.11 -11.61 -6.88
N SER A 152 2.74 -12.70 -6.49
CA SER A 152 4.01 -12.70 -5.79
C SER A 152 5.12 -13.13 -6.75
N ILE A 153 6.16 -12.31 -6.88
CA ILE A 153 7.37 -12.61 -7.65
C ILE A 153 8.54 -12.71 -6.69
N TYR A 154 9.17 -13.88 -6.68
CA TYR A 154 10.45 -14.13 -6.04
C TYR A 154 11.53 -14.22 -7.12
N PHE A 155 12.66 -13.56 -6.94
CA PHE A 155 13.79 -13.70 -7.87
C PHE A 155 14.98 -14.37 -7.18
N SER A 156 15.40 -15.52 -7.71
CA SER A 156 16.63 -16.22 -7.29
C SER A 156 17.86 -15.72 -8.05
N GLN A 157 19.03 -15.80 -7.44
CA GLN A 157 20.30 -15.42 -8.07
C GLN A 157 20.62 -16.19 -9.37
N ASP A 158 20.02 -17.37 -9.57
CA ASP A 158 20.21 -18.21 -10.75
C ASP A 158 19.34 -17.83 -11.97
N ASP A 159 18.89 -16.57 -12.07
CA ASP A 159 17.96 -16.10 -13.11
C ASP A 159 16.64 -16.90 -13.17
N ILE A 160 16.18 -17.40 -12.02
CA ILE A 160 14.91 -18.11 -11.89
C ILE A 160 13.92 -17.22 -11.12
N LEU A 161 12.77 -17.00 -11.74
CA LEU A 161 11.60 -16.34 -11.18
C LEU A 161 10.70 -17.40 -10.52
N GLY A 162 10.43 -17.28 -9.23
CA GLY A 162 9.33 -17.96 -8.57
C GLY A 162 8.07 -17.10 -8.67
N ILE A 163 7.03 -17.59 -9.32
CA ILE A 163 5.79 -16.83 -9.52
C ILE A 163 4.66 -17.54 -8.81
N THR A 164 3.91 -16.78 -8.02
CA THR A 164 2.70 -17.25 -7.35
C THR A 164 1.55 -16.30 -7.63
N LEU A 165 0.44 -16.83 -8.13
CA LEU A 165 -0.84 -16.13 -8.25
C LEU A 165 -1.79 -16.67 -7.20
N PHE A 166 -2.42 -15.79 -6.44
CA PHE A 166 -3.36 -16.17 -5.38
C PHE A 166 -4.62 -15.31 -5.43
N SER A 167 -5.79 -15.93 -5.38
CA SER A 167 -7.08 -15.24 -5.23
C SER A 167 -7.65 -15.55 -3.85
N ALA A 168 -7.79 -14.51 -3.01
CA ALA A 168 -8.37 -14.63 -1.68
C ALA A 168 -9.86 -15.03 -1.72
N MET A 169 -10.56 -14.68 -2.81
CA MET A 169 -12.00 -14.91 -2.95
C MET A 169 -12.40 -16.38 -3.01
N ASN A 170 -11.62 -17.19 -3.73
CA ASN A 170 -11.93 -18.60 -3.98
C ASN A 170 -10.81 -19.55 -3.53
N GLY A 171 -9.73 -19.02 -2.96
CA GLY A 171 -8.55 -19.80 -2.54
C GLY A 171 -7.75 -20.38 -3.69
N HIS A 172 -8.00 -19.96 -4.94
CA HIS A 172 -7.28 -20.46 -6.10
C HIS A 172 -5.84 -19.95 -6.08
N SER A 173 -4.89 -20.89 -6.15
CA SER A 173 -3.46 -20.61 -6.13
C SER A 173 -2.75 -21.35 -7.24
N ILE A 174 -1.86 -20.66 -7.96
CA ILE A 174 -0.96 -21.24 -8.95
C ILE A 174 0.45 -20.80 -8.60
N MET A 175 1.38 -21.76 -8.53
CA MET A 175 2.79 -21.49 -8.30
C MET A 175 3.64 -22.21 -9.34
N PHE A 176 4.56 -21.49 -9.97
CA PHE A 176 5.47 -22.08 -10.95
C PHE A 176 6.80 -21.32 -11.03
N PRO A 177 7.93 -22.03 -11.19
CA PRO A 177 9.22 -21.41 -11.48
C PRO A 177 9.35 -21.13 -12.98
N VAL A 178 10.08 -20.08 -13.34
CA VAL A 178 10.33 -19.68 -14.72
C VAL A 178 11.75 -19.17 -14.85
N SER A 179 12.48 -19.64 -15.86
CA SER A 179 13.72 -18.99 -16.24
C SER A 179 13.46 -17.57 -16.76
N TRP A 180 14.32 -16.62 -16.41
CA TRP A 180 14.28 -15.25 -16.93
C TRP A 180 14.29 -15.17 -18.46
N ALA A 181 14.86 -16.16 -19.14
CA ALA A 181 14.83 -16.25 -20.60
C ALA A 181 13.40 -16.34 -21.15
N ASP A 182 12.48 -16.97 -20.41
CA ASP A 182 11.08 -17.20 -20.78
C ASP A 182 10.10 -16.17 -20.20
N ARG A 183 10.61 -15.07 -19.62
CA ARG A 183 9.80 -14.01 -18.97
C ARG A 183 8.67 -13.45 -19.85
N ASP A 184 8.86 -13.38 -21.16
CA ASP A 184 7.85 -12.87 -22.10
C ASP A 184 6.63 -13.78 -22.21
N LYS A 185 6.83 -15.10 -22.07
CA LYS A 185 5.73 -16.10 -22.07
C LYS A 185 4.90 -15.95 -20.81
N VAL A 186 5.57 -15.74 -19.68
CA VAL A 186 4.94 -15.50 -18.38
C VAL A 186 4.15 -14.21 -18.40
N ALA A 187 4.75 -13.11 -18.88
CA ALA A 187 4.07 -11.84 -18.91
C ALA A 187 2.77 -11.91 -19.71
N ARG A 188 2.77 -12.63 -20.85
CA ARG A 188 1.54 -12.93 -21.61
C ARG A 188 0.52 -13.76 -20.83
N LEU A 189 0.96 -14.74 -20.05
CA LEU A 189 0.07 -15.50 -19.17
C LEU A 189 -0.54 -14.59 -18.09
N LEU A 190 0.27 -13.72 -17.47
CA LEU A 190 -0.18 -12.81 -16.42
C LEU A 190 -1.23 -11.81 -16.94
N ILE A 191 -1.19 -11.41 -18.21
CA ILE A 191 -2.22 -10.54 -18.82
C ILE A 191 -3.61 -11.17 -18.77
N SER A 192 -3.70 -12.50 -18.77
CA SER A 192 -4.99 -13.20 -18.68
C SER A 192 -5.60 -13.20 -17.27
N TYR A 193 -4.84 -12.80 -16.26
CA TYR A 193 -5.29 -12.70 -14.87
C TYR A 193 -5.53 -11.25 -14.49
N HIS A 194 -6.62 -10.98 -13.77
CA HIS A 194 -6.89 -9.65 -13.23
C HIS A 194 -6.07 -9.39 -11.96
N ILE A 195 -4.84 -8.95 -12.14
CA ILE A 195 -3.90 -8.71 -11.05
C ILE A 195 -4.09 -7.29 -10.52
N ARG A 196 -4.46 -7.16 -9.23
CA ARG A 196 -4.66 -5.85 -8.59
C ARG A 196 -3.58 -5.49 -7.58
N GLU A 197 -2.75 -6.45 -7.18
CA GLU A 197 -1.70 -6.28 -6.18
C GLU A 197 -0.49 -7.16 -6.54
N ILE A 198 0.71 -6.60 -6.43
CA ILE A 198 1.96 -7.28 -6.75
C ILE A 198 2.92 -7.16 -5.57
N VAL A 199 3.38 -8.30 -5.08
CA VAL A 199 4.40 -8.41 -4.02
C VAL A 199 5.69 -8.88 -4.67
N ILE A 200 6.77 -8.10 -4.53
CA ILE A 200 8.08 -8.47 -5.07
C ILE A 200 9.01 -8.74 -3.91
N TRP A 201 9.49 -9.98 -3.85
CA TRP A 201 10.53 -10.37 -2.91
C TRP A 201 11.88 -10.42 -3.61
N ALA A 202 12.80 -9.58 -3.16
CA ALA A 202 14.18 -9.55 -3.61
C ALA A 202 15.07 -9.81 -2.39
N ASN A 203 15.91 -10.86 -2.45
CA ASN A 203 16.89 -11.10 -1.37
C ASN A 203 17.79 -9.86 -1.19
N SER A 204 18.21 -9.58 0.04
CA SER A 204 18.98 -8.38 0.44
C SER A 204 20.34 -8.16 -0.28
N GLY A 205 20.76 -9.07 -1.16
CA GLY A 205 21.90 -8.92 -2.08
C GLY A 205 21.52 -8.76 -3.56
N ALA A 206 20.22 -8.71 -3.88
CA ALA A 206 19.73 -8.47 -5.22
C ALA A 206 20.00 -7.01 -5.60
N SER A 207 20.81 -6.83 -6.63
CA SER A 207 21.15 -5.51 -7.17
C SER A 207 19.88 -4.73 -7.54
N GLU A 208 19.86 -3.41 -7.31
CA GLU A 208 18.83 -2.49 -7.85
C GLU A 208 18.53 -2.75 -9.33
N ILE A 209 19.53 -3.24 -10.08
CA ILE A 209 19.43 -3.67 -11.48
C ILE A 209 18.35 -4.74 -11.69
N LEU A 210 18.24 -5.70 -10.77
CA LEU A 210 17.34 -6.85 -10.86
C LEU A 210 15.90 -6.45 -10.57
N ILE A 211 15.71 -5.59 -9.58
CA ILE A 211 14.44 -4.95 -9.29
C ILE A 211 13.98 -4.15 -10.52
N ASN A 212 14.85 -3.29 -11.09
CA ASN A 212 14.56 -2.50 -12.29
C ASN A 212 14.19 -3.37 -13.51
N LYS A 213 14.82 -4.54 -13.68
CA LYS A 213 14.46 -5.49 -14.74
C LYS A 213 13.02 -5.99 -14.59
N ILE A 214 12.58 -6.33 -13.38
CA ILE A 214 11.20 -6.77 -13.12
C ILE A 214 10.22 -5.60 -13.35
N TYR A 215 10.56 -4.39 -12.88
CA TYR A 215 9.77 -3.20 -13.13
C TYR A 215 9.54 -2.96 -14.63
N ASN A 216 10.60 -2.94 -15.42
CA ASN A 216 10.49 -2.74 -16.86
C ASN A 216 9.61 -3.81 -17.51
N LEU A 217 9.76 -5.08 -17.10
CA LEU A 217 8.91 -6.17 -17.60
C LEU A 217 7.41 -5.93 -17.29
N LEU A 218 7.08 -5.51 -16.07
CA LEU A 218 5.69 -5.26 -15.68
C LEU A 218 5.07 -4.08 -16.44
N ILE A 219 5.86 -3.02 -16.68
CA ILE A 219 5.45 -1.83 -17.44
C ILE A 219 5.29 -2.16 -18.92
N ASP A 220 6.28 -2.83 -19.54
CA ASP A 220 6.28 -3.15 -20.98
C ASP A 220 5.05 -3.98 -21.40
N TYR A 221 4.54 -4.81 -20.50
CA TYR A 221 3.38 -5.67 -20.74
C TYR A 221 2.04 -5.09 -20.26
N ASN A 222 2.02 -3.84 -19.77
CA ASN A 222 0.83 -3.23 -19.17
C ASN A 222 0.18 -4.09 -18.07
N LEU A 223 0.97 -4.96 -17.42
CA LEU A 223 0.56 -5.64 -16.20
C LEU A 223 0.47 -4.67 -15.02
N PHE A 224 1.04 -3.49 -15.23
CA PHE A 224 0.86 -2.32 -14.41
C PHE A 224 -0.11 -1.36 -15.09
N PRO A 225 -1.12 -0.83 -14.37
CA PRO A 225 -1.89 0.28 -14.90
C PRO A 225 -0.96 1.48 -15.17
N SER A 226 -1.20 2.17 -16.29
CA SER A 226 -0.54 3.43 -16.63
C SER A 226 -0.85 4.56 -15.63
N GLU A 227 -1.85 4.37 -14.77
CA GLU A 227 -2.06 5.15 -13.55
C GLU A 227 -1.42 4.43 -12.36
N PRO A 228 -0.65 5.13 -11.49
CA PRO A 228 0.29 4.57 -10.50
C PRO A 228 -0.39 3.92 -9.26
N ASN A 229 -1.60 3.38 -9.41
CA ASN A 229 -2.40 2.87 -8.29
C ASN A 229 -1.91 1.49 -7.82
N ALA A 230 -1.34 0.68 -8.71
CA ALA A 230 -0.47 -0.39 -8.24
C ALA A 230 0.78 0.31 -7.69
N LYS A 231 1.07 0.14 -6.41
CA LYS A 231 2.33 0.58 -5.81
C LYS A 231 3.14 -0.68 -5.56
N ILE A 232 4.35 -0.72 -6.14
CA ILE A 232 5.24 -1.85 -5.95
C ILE A 232 5.98 -1.63 -4.64
N GLU A 233 5.86 -2.61 -3.76
CA GLU A 233 6.52 -2.60 -2.48
C GLU A 233 7.62 -3.64 -2.51
N VAL A 234 8.87 -3.16 -2.42
CA VAL A 234 10.03 -4.02 -2.24
C VAL A 234 10.17 -4.24 -0.74
N MET A 235 9.83 -5.44 -0.28
CA MET A 235 10.12 -5.87 1.08
C MET A 235 11.54 -6.41 1.12
N GLY A 236 12.37 -5.87 2.03
CA GLY A 236 13.77 -6.26 2.25
C GLY A 236 13.98 -6.95 3.59
#